data_AF-A0A8X6L795-F1
#
_entry.id   AF-A0A8X6L795-F1
#
_cell.length_a   1.000
_cell.length_b   1.000
_cell.length_c   1.000
_cell.angle_alpha   90.00
_cell.angle_beta   90.00
_cell.angle_gamma   90.00
#
_symmetry.space_group_name_H-M   'P 1'
#
loop_
_entity.id
_entity.type
_entity.pdbx_description
1 polymer ?
#
loop_
_entity_poly.entity_id
_entity_poly.type
_entity_poly.pdbx_seq_one_letter_code
_entity_poly.pdbx_strand_id
1 'polypeptide(L)'
;MLGLSEKPYDTISPHLQRLLLRLNKNNIQLEYVPGKNLVITDALSRARSTTDNFDEVLCQEATVKINLLTQASPTKWKEIAKMTTGDPEMQAVLFHINNG
;
A
#
# COMPACT_ATOMS: atom_id res chain seq x y z
N MET A 1 2.66 -15.03 22.58
CA MET A 1 3.22 -13.69 22.29
C MET A 1 3.97 -13.80 20.98
N LEU A 2 3.54 -13.08 19.94
CA LEU A 2 4.22 -13.12 18.64
C LEU A 2 5.64 -12.58 18.83
N GLY A 3 6.67 -13.33 18.45
CA GLY A 3 8.10 -13.07 18.70
C GLY A 3 8.68 -11.85 17.96
N LEU A 4 7.96 -10.73 17.92
CA LEU A 4 8.39 -9.43 17.40
C LEU A 4 9.04 -8.58 18.48
N SER A 5 8.61 -8.70 19.74
CA SER A 5 9.14 -7.90 20.86
C SER A 5 10.52 -8.36 21.33
N GLU A 6 10.87 -9.62 21.14
CA GLU A 6 12.12 -10.22 21.65
C GLU A 6 13.28 -10.16 20.66
N LYS A 7 13.01 -9.70 19.42
CA LYS A 7 14.04 -9.62 18.39
C LYS A 7 14.85 -8.33 18.57
N PRO A 8 16.19 -8.38 18.48
CA PRO A 8 17.01 -7.19 18.51
C PRO A 8 16.72 -6.32 17.29
N TYR A 9 16.61 -5.00 17.48
CA TYR A 9 16.24 -4.03 16.44
C TYR A 9 17.09 -4.16 15.18
N ASP A 10 18.39 -4.41 15.32
CA ASP A 10 19.35 -4.52 14.22
C ASP A 10 19.03 -5.66 13.24
N THR A 11 18.28 -6.67 13.68
CA THR A 11 17.90 -7.84 12.85
C THR A 11 16.53 -7.70 12.20
N ILE A 12 15.81 -6.63 12.52
CA ILE A 12 14.43 -6.40 12.09
C ILE A 12 14.41 -5.42 10.91
N SER A 13 13.44 -5.56 9.99
CA SER A 13 13.32 -4.62 8.87
C SER A 13 13.10 -3.18 9.36
N PRO A 14 13.59 -2.15 8.65
CA PRO A 14 13.39 -0.76 9.03
C PRO A 14 11.92 -0.38 9.25
N HIS A 15 11.00 -1.02 8.53
CA HIS A 15 9.57 -0.84 8.71
C HIS A 15 9.09 -1.33 10.08
N LEU A 16 9.52 -2.53 10.47
CA LEU A 16 9.18 -3.09 11.78
C LEU A 16 9.92 -2.38 12.93
N GLN A 17 11.16 -1.94 12.74
CA GLN A 17 11.87 -1.11 13.72
C GLN A 17 11.09 0.17 14.05
N ARG A 18 10.64 0.91 13.01
CA ARG A 18 9.80 2.11 13.17
C ARG A 18 8.47 1.80 13.86
N LEU A 19 7.82 0.70 13.47
CA LEU A 19 6.58 0.27 14.10
C LEU A 19 6.78 0.01 15.60
N LEU A 20 7.80 -0.76 15.97
CA LEU A 20 8.11 -1.07 17.37
C LEU A 20 8.42 0.18 18.19
N LEU A 21 9.19 1.14 17.64
CA LEU A 21 9.45 2.42 18.30
C LEU A 21 8.17 3.23 18.54
N ARG A 22 7.23 3.22 17.59
CA ARG A 22 5.92 3.90 17.75
C ARG A 22 5.05 3.19 18.79
N LEU A 23 5.06 1.86 18.82
CA LEU A 23 4.28 1.05 19.75
C LEU A 23 4.84 1.09 21.18
N ASN A 24 6.15 1.31 21.36
CA ASN A 24 6.83 1.32 22.66
C ASN A 24 6.18 2.28 23.69
N LYS A 25 5.56 3.37 23.23
CA LYS A 25 4.86 4.33 24.09
C LYS A 25 3.66 3.72 24.84
N ASN A 26 3.12 2.63 24.34
CA ASN A 26 1.90 2.01 24.85
C ASN A 26 2.18 0.56 25.26
N ASN A 27 1.56 0.10 26.34
CA ASN A 27 1.58 -1.32 26.70
C ASN A 27 0.54 -2.07 25.84
N ILE A 28 0.99 -2.68 24.74
CA ILE A 28 0.11 -3.30 23.73
C ILE A 28 0.30 -4.82 23.73
N GLN A 29 -0.80 -5.56 23.61
CA GLN A 29 -0.79 -7.00 23.34
C GLN A 29 -1.16 -7.26 21.89
N LEU A 30 -0.31 -8.01 21.19
CA LEU A 30 -0.53 -8.40 19.80
C LEU A 30 -1.18 -9.78 19.73
N GLU A 31 -2.38 -9.84 19.15
CA GLU A 31 -3.14 -11.06 18.94
C GLU A 31 -3.42 -11.27 17.44
N TYR A 32 -3.38 -12.53 16.99
CA TYR A 32 -3.78 -12.88 15.64
C TYR A 32 -5.31 -12.96 15.55
N VAL A 33 -5.88 -12.20 14.62
CA VAL A 33 -7.32 -12.24 14.31
C VAL A 33 -7.52 -12.82 12.92
N PRO A 34 -8.31 -13.91 12.76
CA PRO A 34 -8.64 -14.47 11.45
C PRO A 34 -9.33 -13.45 10.54
N GLY A 35 -8.99 -13.47 9.24
CA GLY A 35 -9.48 -12.46 8.27
C GLY A 35 -11.00 -12.32 8.19
N LYS A 36 -11.76 -13.42 8.41
CA LYS A 36 -13.24 -13.39 8.44
C LYS A 36 -13.82 -12.47 9.53
N ASN A 37 -13.05 -12.17 10.57
CA ASN A 37 -13.45 -11.27 11.65
C ASN A 37 -12.96 -9.82 11.43
N LEU A 38 -12.17 -9.57 10.37
CA LEU A 38 -11.60 -8.26 10.04
C LEU A 38 -12.41 -7.49 9.01
N VAL A 39 -13.63 -7.92 8.68
CA VAL A 39 -14.45 -7.35 7.61
C VAL A 39 -14.69 -5.85 7.78
N ILE A 40 -15.00 -5.40 9.01
CA ILE A 40 -15.23 -3.97 9.29
C ILE A 40 -13.94 -3.17 9.10
N THR A 41 -12.83 -3.65 9.65
CA THR A 41 -11.53 -3.00 9.52
C THR A 41 -11.05 -2.95 8.07
N ASP A 42 -11.21 -4.05 7.32
CA ASP A 42 -10.90 -4.11 5.89
C ASP A 42 -11.77 -3.11 5.10
N ALA A 43 -13.09 -3.10 5.34
CA ALA A 43 -14.00 -2.16 4.70
C ALA A 43 -13.63 -0.69 5.00
N LEU A 44 -13.30 -0.36 6.25
CA LEU A 44 -12.87 0.99 6.63
C LEU A 44 -11.51 1.37 6.01
N SER A 45 -10.57 0.43 5.93
CA SER A 45 -9.26 0.67 5.28
C SER A 45 -9.37 0.91 3.77
N ARG A 46 -10.41 0.34 3.13
CA ARG A 46 -10.73 0.58 1.71
C ARG A 46 -11.62 1.80 1.50
N ALA A 47 -12.32 2.25 2.53
CA ALA A 47 -13.17 3.43 2.45
C ALA A 47 -12.29 4.65 2.17
N ARG A 48 -12.56 5.32 1.04
CA ARG A 48 -11.88 6.56 0.68
C ARG A 48 -12.35 7.66 1.63
N SER A 49 -11.48 8.11 2.53
CA SER A 49 -11.70 9.37 3.25
C SER A 49 -11.74 10.50 2.23
N THR A 50 -12.89 11.16 2.08
CA THR A 50 -13.07 12.33 1.20
C THR A 50 -12.40 13.59 1.74
N THR A 51 -11.79 13.51 2.93
CA THR A 51 -10.98 14.57 3.51
C THR A 51 -9.53 14.38 3.06
N ASP A 52 -9.09 15.23 2.13
CA ASP A 52 -7.71 15.37 1.61
C ASP A 52 -6.68 15.83 2.68
N ASN A 53 -6.82 15.38 3.93
CA ASN A 53 -5.73 15.45 4.90
C ASN A 53 -4.95 14.15 4.79
N PHE A 54 -4.30 13.95 3.63
CA PHE A 54 -3.16 13.05 3.56
C PHE A 54 -2.11 13.63 4.50
N ASP A 55 -1.85 12.97 5.62
CA ASP A 55 -0.77 13.36 6.53
C ASP A 55 0.53 13.42 5.72
N GLU A 56 0.93 14.63 5.35
CA GLU A 56 2.12 14.94 4.55
C GLU A 56 3.36 14.29 5.18
N VAL A 57 3.36 14.17 6.51
CA VAL A 57 4.37 13.50 7.35
C VAL A 57 4.50 12.00 7.05
N LEU A 58 3.41 11.28 6.76
CA LEU A 58 3.47 9.85 6.44
C LEU A 58 4.02 9.63 5.03
N CYS A 59 3.72 10.54 4.09
CA CYS A 59 4.26 10.52 2.73
C CYS A 59 5.76 10.78 2.68
N GLN A 60 6.31 11.65 3.53
CA GLN A 60 7.77 11.87 3.57
C GLN A 60 8.54 10.62 4.04
N GLU A 61 8.08 9.95 5.11
CA GLU A 61 8.78 8.78 5.69
C GLU A 61 8.59 7.49 4.87
N ALA A 62 7.49 7.39 4.13
CA ALA A 62 7.15 6.26 3.27
C ALA A 62 7.49 6.53 1.79
N THR A 63 8.52 7.32 1.50
CA THR A 63 9.12 7.40 0.16
C THR A 63 9.89 6.10 -0.17
N VAL A 64 9.32 4.94 0.14
CA VAL A 64 9.46 3.80 -0.76
C VAL A 64 8.78 4.30 -2.03
N LYS A 65 9.55 4.51 -3.09
CA LYS A 65 9.03 4.69 -4.45
C LYS A 65 8.26 3.42 -4.82
N ILE A 66 7.05 3.26 -4.26
CA ILE A 66 6.04 2.38 -4.82
C ILE A 66 5.87 2.93 -6.22
N ASN A 67 6.26 2.14 -7.22
CA ASN A 67 6.28 2.48 -8.65
C ASN A 67 4.94 3.07 -9.09
N LEU A 68 4.76 4.35 -8.81
CA LEU A 68 3.59 5.08 -9.19
C LEU A 68 3.92 5.54 -10.59
N LEU A 69 3.28 4.92 -11.58
CA LEU A 69 3.33 5.35 -12.97
C LEU A 69 3.10 6.87 -13.10
N THR A 70 2.52 7.54 -12.09
CA THR A 70 2.41 8.99 -11.98
C THR A 70 3.74 9.75 -11.95
N GLN A 71 4.88 9.09 -11.67
CA GLN A 71 6.22 9.69 -11.80
C GLN A 71 6.81 9.52 -13.19
N ALA A 72 6.13 8.82 -14.11
CA ALA A 72 6.63 8.66 -15.47
C ALA A 72 6.63 10.01 -16.20
N SER A 73 7.71 10.28 -16.95
CA SER A 73 7.80 11.49 -17.75
C SER A 73 6.68 11.54 -18.80
N PRO A 74 6.29 12.73 -19.28
CA PRO A 74 5.29 12.86 -20.34
C PRO A 74 5.64 12.05 -21.60
N THR A 75 6.92 11.87 -21.87
CA THR A 75 7.41 11.02 -22.97
C THR A 75 7.15 9.53 -22.72
N LYS A 76 7.38 9.05 -21.48
CA LYS A 76 7.13 7.65 -21.13
C LYS A 76 5.64 7.32 -21.11
N TRP A 77 4.79 8.27 -20.71
CA TRP A 77 3.34 8.13 -20.84
C TRP A 77 2.87 7.95 -22.29
N LYS A 78 3.44 8.70 -23.24
CA LYS A 78 3.12 8.54 -24.66
C LYS A 78 3.55 7.17 -25.21
N GLU A 79 4.72 6.69 -24.76
CA GLU A 79 5.23 5.37 -25.15
C GLU A 79 4.33 4.25 -24.61
N ILE A 80 3.97 4.31 -23.33
CA ILE A 80 3.05 3.36 -22.69
C ILE A 80 1.70 3.37 -23.42
N ALA A 81 1.12 4.54 -23.67
CA ALA A 81 -0.14 4.64 -24.41
C ALA A 81 -0.05 3.97 -25.79
N LYS A 82 1.04 4.21 -26.53
CA LYS A 82 1.26 3.60 -27.85
C LYS A 82 1.35 2.07 -27.76
N MET A 83 2.09 1.55 -26.80
CA MET A 83 2.24 0.09 -26.60
C MET A 83 0.91 -0.54 -26.17
N THR A 84 0.18 0.10 -25.26
CA THR A 84 -1.13 -0.34 -24.78
C THR A 84 -2.18 -0.40 -25.91
N THR A 85 -2.19 0.56 -26.84
CA THR A 85 -3.10 0.52 -27.99
C THR A 85 -2.76 -0.60 -28.97
N GLY A 86 -1.48 -0.99 -29.06
CA GLY A 86 -1.02 -2.07 -29.93
C GLY A 86 -1.15 -3.48 -29.34
N ASP A 87 -1.54 -3.60 -28.07
CA ASP A 87 -1.64 -4.87 -27.37
C ASP A 87 -3.07 -5.46 -27.48
N PRO A 88 -3.27 -6.53 -28.28
CA PRO A 88 -4.59 -7.12 -28.48
C PRO A 88 -5.17 -7.77 -27.23
N GLU A 89 -4.35 -8.31 -26.32
CA GLU A 89 -4.83 -8.90 -25.07
C GLU A 89 -5.35 -7.81 -24.12
N MET A 90 -4.63 -6.70 -24.02
CA MET A 90 -5.08 -5.56 -23.22
C MET A 90 -6.39 -4.96 -23.76
N GLN A 91 -6.53 -4.85 -25.09
CA GLN A 91 -7.79 -4.37 -25.70
C GLN A 91 -8.96 -5.33 -25.45
N ALA A 92 -8.73 -6.64 -25.47
CA ALA A 92 -9.76 -7.62 -25.13
C ALA A 92 -10.23 -7.47 -23.68
N VAL A 93 -9.31 -7.28 -22.73
CA VAL A 93 -9.65 -7.02 -21.33
C VAL A 93 -10.45 -5.72 -21.18
N LEU A 94 -10.03 -4.63 -21.84
CA LEU A 94 -10.77 -3.36 -21.84
C LEU A 94 -12.18 -3.50 -22.40
N PHE A 95 -12.35 -4.28 -23.47
CA PHE A 95 -13.65 -4.57 -24.04
C PHE A 95 -14.56 -5.28 -23.04
N HIS A 96 -14.06 -6.31 -22.35
CA HIS A 96 -14.83 -7.04 -21.34
C HIS A 96 -15.14 -6.21 -20.10
N ILE A 97 -14.28 -5.26 -19.73
CA ILE A 97 -14.53 -4.33 -18.61
C ILE A 97 -15.61 -3.30 -18.97
N ASN A 98 -15.58 -2.78 -20.19
CA ASN A 98 -16.53 -1.74 -20.61
C ASN A 98 -17.90 -2.29 -21.03
N ASN A 99 -17.96 -3.55 -21.47
CA ASN A 99 -19.17 -4.22 -21.93
C ASN A 99 -19.61 -5.38 -21.00
N GLY A 100 -19.06 -5.43 -19.79
CA GLY A 100 -19.41 -6.39 -18.74
C GLY A 100 -20.73 -6.07 -18.06
#